data_AF-A0A9E6XVD7-F1
#
_entry.id   AF-A0A9E6XVD7-F1
#
_cell.length_a   1.000
_cell.length_b   1.000
_cell.length_c   1.000
_cell.angle_alpha   90.00
_cell.angle_beta   90.00
_cell.angle_gamma   90.00
#
_symmetry.space_group_name_H-M   'P 1'
#
loop_
_entity.id
_entity.type
_entity.pdbx_description
1 polymer ?
#
loop_
_entity_poly.entity_id
_entity_poly.type
_entity_poly.pdbx_seq_one_letter_code
_entity_poly.pdbx_strand_id
1 'polypeptide(L)' 'MASIRTQPTVEQERAAALLTLGFNTTQAFLLAATRPGGNHVETAEVQRMLEAGCSHEMAVRILL' A
#
# COMPACT_ATOMS: atom_id res chain seq x y z
N MET A 1 -12.46 3.49 30.88
CA MET A 1 -12.39 2.95 29.50
C MET A 1 -10.99 3.23 28.97
N ALA A 2 -10.12 2.23 28.89
CA ALA A 2 -8.83 2.38 28.25
C ALA A 2 -9.08 2.51 26.76
N SER A 3 -8.99 3.73 26.23
CA SER A 3 -8.98 3.97 24.80
C SER A 3 -7.65 3.43 24.30
N ILE A 4 -7.64 2.17 23.85
CA ILE A 4 -6.51 1.58 23.14
C ILE A 4 -6.44 2.38 21.84
N ARG A 5 -5.71 3.50 21.85
CA ARG A 5 -5.22 4.13 20.63
C ARG A 5 -4.22 3.15 20.07
N THR A 6 -4.71 2.18 19.31
CA THR A 6 -3.88 1.32 18.48
C THR A 6 -3.13 2.29 17.58
N GLN A 7 -1.85 2.50 17.88
CA GLN A 7 -0.98 3.25 17.00
C GLN A 7 -1.08 2.58 15.62
N PRO A 8 -1.30 3.35 14.55
CA PRO A 8 -1.41 2.76 13.24
C PRO A 8 -0.14 1.94 12.98
N THR A 9 -0.31 0.71 12.53
CA THR A 9 0.85 -0.10 12.17
C THR A 9 1.55 0.54 10.97
N VAL A 10 2.84 0.27 10.79
CA VAL A 10 3.61 0.79 9.64
C VAL A 10 2.95 0.38 8.31
N GLU A 11 2.22 -0.72 8.29
CA GLU A 11 1.44 -1.17 7.12
C GLU A 11 0.16 -0.36 6.93
N GLN A 12 -0.49 0.08 8.01
CA GLN A 12 -1.66 0.98 7.93
C GLN A 12 -1.26 2.37 7.42
N GLU A 13 -0.10 2.90 7.82
CA GLU A 13 0.41 4.16 7.30
C GLU A 13 0.73 4.07 5.80
N ARG A 14 1.36 2.97 5.37
CA ARG A 14 1.63 2.69 3.95
C ARG A 14 0.34 2.50 3.14
N ALA A 15 -0.64 1.77 3.68
CA ALA A 15 -1.93 1.59 3.05
C ALA A 15 -2.67 2.92 2.91
N ALA A 16 -2.59 3.81 3.89
CA ALA A 16 -3.17 5.15 3.80
C ALA A 16 -2.58 5.95 2.62
N ALA A 17 -1.26 5.88 2.41
CA ALA A 17 -0.63 6.52 1.27
C ALA A 17 -1.13 5.95 -0.08
N LEU A 18 -1.28 4.62 -0.17
CA LEU A 18 -1.83 3.98 -1.37
C LEU A 18 -3.32 4.31 -1.61
N LEU A 19 -4.11 4.46 -0.55
CA LEU A 19 -5.49 4.95 -0.66
C LEU A 19 -5.54 6.36 -1.25
N THR A 20 -4.61 7.25 -0.89
CA THR A 20 -4.55 8.60 -1.49
C THR A 20 -4.17 8.59 -2.97
N LEU A 21 -3.50 7.53 -3.44
CA LEU A 21 -3.21 7.29 -4.86
C LEU A 21 -4.40 6.68 -5.63
N GLY A 22 -5.53 6.43 -4.97
CA GLY A 22 -6.75 5.92 -5.60
C GLY A 22 -6.89 4.41 -5.62
N PHE A 23 -6.02 3.66 -4.93
CA PHE A 23 -6.24 2.23 -4.73
C PHE A 23 -7.45 1.99 -3.83
N ASN A 24 -8.16 0.88 -4.08
CA ASN A 24 -9.18 0.44 -3.12
C ASN A 24 -8.52 -0.10 -1.85
N THR A 25 -9.30 -0.22 -0.77
CA THR A 25 -8.83 -0.68 0.54
C THR A 25 -8.09 -2.01 0.46
N THR A 26 -8.63 -2.99 -0.26
CA THR A 26 -8.01 -4.32 -0.40
C THR A 26 -6.65 -4.23 -1.09
N GLN A 27 -6.57 -3.52 -2.22
CA GLN A 27 -5.33 -3.35 -2.97
C GLN A 27 -4.28 -2.58 -2.17
N ALA A 28 -4.70 -1.54 -1.45
CA ALA A 28 -3.82 -0.74 -0.59
C ALA A 28 -3.20 -1.59 0.53
N PHE A 29 -4.00 -2.42 1.21
CA PHE A 29 -3.48 -3.33 2.25
C PHE A 29 -2.61 -4.44 1.67
N LEU A 30 -2.96 -5.00 0.50
CA LEU A 30 -2.14 -6.02 -0.15
C LEU A 30 -0.76 -5.49 -0.54
N LEU A 31 -0.69 -4.28 -1.09
CA LEU A 31 0.57 -3.64 -1.47
C LEU A 31 1.37 -3.16 -0.25
N ALA A 32 0.70 -2.71 0.81
CA ALA A 32 1.34 -2.27 2.05
C ALA A 32 1.84 -3.42 2.93
N ALA A 33 1.40 -4.66 2.67
CA ALA A 33 1.79 -5.82 3.44
C ALA A 33 3.30 -6.08 3.33
N THR A 34 3.91 -6.37 4.48
CA THR A 34 5.31 -6.77 4.56
C THR A 34 5.44 -8.22 4.10
N ARG A 35 6.27 -8.47 3.08
CA ARG A 35 6.48 -9.79 2.50
C ARG A 35 7.39 -10.66 3.38
N PRO A 36 7.35 -11.99 3.19
CA PRO A 36 8.36 -12.87 3.76
C PRO A 36 9.76 -12.39 3.38
N GLY A 37 10.59 -12.11 4.37
CA GLY A 37 11.92 -11.50 4.18
C GLY A 37 12.01 -10.00 4.52
N GLY A 38 10.92 -9.36 4.97
CA GLY A 38 10.93 -7.96 5.43
C GLY A 38 10.82 -6.93 4.32
N ASN A 39 10.74 -7.38 3.06
CA ASN A 39 10.56 -6.51 1.91
C ASN A 39 9.12 -5.98 1.83
N HIS A 40 8.95 -4.79 1.27
CA HIS A 40 7.64 -4.21 1.02
C HIS A 40 7.68 -3.40 -0.26
N VAL A 41 6.50 -3.15 -0.82
CA VAL A 41 6.38 -2.26 -1.97
C VAL A 41 6.50 -0.83 -1.48
N GLU A 42 7.41 -0.07 -2.06
CA GLU A 42 7.51 1.36 -1.77
C GLU A 42 6.38 2.11 -2.48
N THR A 43 5.69 3.00 -1.76
CA THR A 43 4.64 3.84 -2.36
C THR A 43 5.19 4.66 -3.54
N ALA A 44 6.45 5.08 -3.48
CA ALA A 44 7.11 5.79 -4.57
C ALA A 44 7.24 4.95 -5.85
N GLU A 45 7.46 3.65 -5.74
CA GLU A 45 7.51 2.73 -6.88
C GLU A 45 6.13 2.63 -7.54
N VAL A 46 5.09 2.44 -6.73
CA VAL A 46 3.70 2.40 -7.21
C VAL A 46 3.31 3.71 -7.89
N GLN A 47 3.67 4.85 -7.30
CA GLN A 47 3.41 6.15 -7.88
C GLN A 47 4.07 6.32 -9.26
N ARG A 48 5.35 5.94 -9.41
CA ARG A 48 6.04 5.99 -10.71
C ARG A 48 5.36 5.12 -11.76
N MET A 49 4.84 3.95 -11.38
CA MET A 49 4.08 3.10 -12.31
C MET A 49 2.80 3.78 -12.77
N LEU A 50 2.05 4.41 -11.85
CA LEU A 50 0.84 5.15 -12.20
C LEU A 50 1.16 6.35 -13.11
N GLU A 51 2.23 7.09 -12.81
CA GLU A 51 2.72 8.22 -13.64
C GLU A 51 3.15 7.75 -15.04
N ALA A 52 3.66 6.53 -15.17
CA ALA A 52 3.99 5.91 -16.45
C ALA A 52 2.75 5.41 -17.23
N GLY A 53 1.54 5.60 -16.71
CA GLY A 53 0.28 5.19 -17.34
C GLY A 53 -0.18 3.78 -16.99
N CYS A 54 0.44 3.13 -16.01
CA CYS A 54 -0.02 1.84 -15.52
C CYS A 54 -1.35 2.00 -14.77
N SER A 55 -2.32 1.11 -15.04
CA SER A 55 -3.55 1.08 -14.23
C SER A 55 -3.28 0.50 -12.85
N HIS A 56 -4.11 0.84 -11.86
CA HIS A 56 -4.04 0.31 -10.49
C HIS A 56 -4.10 -1.23 -10.46
N GLU A 57 -5.02 -1.82 -11.24
CA GLU A 57 -5.11 -3.27 -11.41
C GLU A 57 -3.81 -3.88 -11.93
N MET A 58 -3.18 -3.25 -12.92
CA MET A 58 -1.94 -3.74 -13.52
C MET A 58 -0.76 -3.56 -12.56
N ALA A 59 -0.71 -2.45 -11.82
CA ALA A 59 0.33 -2.20 -10.81
C ALA A 59 0.29 -3.28 -9.72
N VAL A 60 -0.91 -3.62 -9.22
CA VAL A 60 -1.10 -4.69 -8.23
C VAL A 60 -0.60 -6.03 -8.76
N ARG A 61 -0.90 -6.38 -10.02
CA ARG A 61 -0.50 -7.66 -10.63
C ARG A 61 1.00 -7.77 -10.92
N ILE A 62 1.68 -6.66 -11.19
CA ILE A 62 3.13 -6.65 -11.42
C ILE A 62 3.86 -6.80 -10.09
N LEU A 63 3.34 -6.14 -9.05
CA LEU A 63 4.02 -6.08 -7.77
C LEU A 63 3.75 -7.34 -6.94
N LEU A 64 2.54 -7.88 -6.91
CA LEU A 64 2.18 -9.08 -6.14
C LEU A 64 2.43 -10.38 -6.90
#